data_AF-A0A6N9C7V2-F1
#
_entry.id   AF-A0A6N9C7V2-F1
#
_cell.length_a   1.000
_cell.length_b   1.000
_cell.length_c   1.000
_cell.angle_alpha   90.00
_cell.angle_beta   90.00
_cell.angle_gamma   90.00
#
_symmetry.space_group_name_H-M   'P 1'
#
loop_
_entity.id
_entity.type
_entity.pdbx_description
1 polymer ?
#
loop_
_entity_poly.entity_id
_entity_poly.type
_entity_poly.pdbx_seq_one_letter_code
_entity_poly.pdbx_strand_id
1 'polypeptide(L)'
;MFVPVIDKNQKPLMPTKPSRARRWIKQGKATPFFNKGVFCVRLNIDPSDRQLDDIVVGVDPGSQKEAFTIKSEHHTYLNVQADAVTHVSKRIKSRREQRRNRRFRKRPYRQHRINRTQGGIPPSTRARWELKLRVLNWLSKIYPISHVVVEDIKAWTRKGSRQWNRSFSPLEVGKQWFYDEIERRWILFIKAGYETKQLRDTLGLKKSSNKKSDSFEAHCVDSWVLANCIVKGHDVPDNTDIVYIIPYQFHRRQLHRLQPSKDGKRHRYGGTISMGVKRGRWIKHSEHGICFVGGFQKQRLSLHSLEDGKRITLSAKLEDLTMLCFSGWRTRSAVGLLGIA
;
A
#
# COMPACT_ATOMS: atom_id res chain seq x y z
N MET A 1 5.15 7.89 17.48
CA MET A 1 5.69 7.02 16.42
C MET A 1 7.18 6.68 16.60
N PHE A 2 7.57 5.41 16.46
CA PHE A 2 8.98 4.97 16.43
C PHE A 2 9.60 5.17 15.05
N VAL A 3 10.93 5.22 14.98
CA VAL A 3 11.68 5.38 13.73
C VAL A 3 12.27 4.03 13.31
N PRO A 4 11.90 3.49 12.14
CA PRO A 4 12.53 2.30 11.59
C PRO A 4 14.02 2.52 11.34
N VAL A 5 14.81 1.50 11.65
CA VAL A 5 16.27 1.53 11.54
C VAL A 5 16.71 0.45 10.56
N ILE A 6 17.63 0.80 9.67
CA ILE A 6 18.26 -0.16 8.74
C ILE A 6 19.77 -0.08 8.90
N ASP A 7 20.46 -1.21 8.76
CA ASP A 7 21.92 -1.24 8.75
C ASP A 7 22.53 -0.84 7.39
N LYS A 8 23.86 -0.77 7.33
CA LYS A 8 24.62 -0.47 6.11
C LYS A 8 24.35 -1.45 4.95
N ASN A 9 23.95 -2.69 5.27
CA ASN A 9 23.64 -3.77 4.32
C ASN A 9 22.17 -3.82 3.90
N GLN A 10 21.37 -2.79 4.22
CA GLN A 10 19.94 -2.73 3.94
C GLN A 10 19.11 -3.78 4.70
N LYS A 11 19.62 -4.31 5.82
CA LYS A 11 18.88 -5.22 6.71
C LYS A 11 18.14 -4.40 7.77
N PRO A 12 16.82 -4.60 7.96
CA PRO A 12 16.07 -3.90 8.99
C PRO A 12 16.52 -4.35 10.39
N LEU A 13 16.57 -3.41 11.32
CA LEU A 13 16.88 -3.61 12.74
C LEU A 13 15.67 -3.20 13.59
N MET A 14 15.75 -3.41 14.90
CA MET A 14 14.73 -2.94 15.82
C MET A 14 14.50 -1.42 15.70
N PRO A 15 13.24 -0.96 15.62
CA PRO A 15 12.93 0.46 15.59
C PRO A 15 13.42 1.19 16.84
N THR A 16 13.66 2.49 16.72
CA THR A 16 14.17 3.30 17.83
C THR A 16 13.30 4.51 18.14
N LYS A 17 13.50 5.09 19.33
CA LYS A 17 12.82 6.32 19.72
C LYS A 17 13.27 7.50 18.83
N PRO A 18 12.37 8.41 18.43
CA PRO A 18 12.74 9.57 17.60
C PRO A 18 13.87 10.43 18.19
N SER A 19 13.94 10.57 19.52
CA SER A 19 15.02 11.30 20.20
C SER A 19 16.40 10.67 19.96
N ARG A 20 16.48 9.34 19.96
CA ARG A 20 17.71 8.59 19.67
C ARG A 20 18.10 8.69 18.20
N ALA A 21 17.13 8.59 17.29
CA ALA A 21 17.34 8.79 15.86
C ALA A 21 17.90 10.19 15.55
N ARG A 22 17.31 11.26 16.12
CA ARG A 22 17.81 12.63 15.99
C ARG A 22 19.25 12.77 16.49
N ARG A 23 19.56 12.18 17.65
CA ARG A 23 20.93 12.20 18.21
C ARG A 23 21.93 11.52 17.27
N TRP A 24 21.57 10.37 16.70
CA TRP A 24 22.43 9.68 15.73
C TRP A 24 22.68 10.49 14.46
N ILE A 25 21.66 11.15 13.94
CA ILE A 25 21.78 12.03 12.77
C ILE A 25 22.71 13.21 13.09
N LYS A 26 22.50 13.90 14.22
CA LYS A 26 23.35 15.02 14.66
C LYS A 26 24.82 14.61 14.84
N GLN A 27 25.06 13.36 15.28
CA GLN A 27 26.40 12.79 15.46
C GLN A 27 27.00 12.18 14.18
N GLY A 28 26.31 12.23 13.03
CA GLY A 28 26.77 11.60 11.78
C GLY A 28 26.75 10.06 11.78
N LYS A 29 26.23 9.43 12.84
CA LYS A 29 26.14 7.97 12.99
C LYS A 29 25.03 7.34 12.16
N ALA A 30 24.07 8.13 11.70
CA ALA A 30 22.97 7.66 10.86
C ALA A 30 22.60 8.67 9.78
N THR A 31 22.20 8.16 8.62
CA THR A 31 21.71 8.94 7.49
C THR A 31 20.17 8.89 7.45
N PRO A 32 19.46 10.03 7.51
CA PRO A 32 18.01 10.05 7.39
C PRO A 32 17.57 9.81 5.94
N PHE A 33 16.45 9.10 5.75
CA PHE A 33 15.84 8.93 4.43
C PHE A 33 14.35 8.59 4.52
N PHE A 34 13.64 8.67 3.39
CA PHE A 34 12.23 8.27 3.31
C PHE A 34 12.08 6.94 2.56
N ASN A 35 11.30 6.01 3.11
CA ASN A 35 10.89 4.78 2.45
C ASN A 35 9.38 4.77 2.21
N LYS A 36 8.96 5.12 0.99
CA LYS A 36 7.56 5.18 0.54
C LYS A 36 6.63 5.96 1.50
N GLY A 37 7.16 7.01 2.10
CA GLY A 37 6.42 7.92 2.97
C GLY A 37 6.61 7.73 4.47
N VAL A 38 7.38 6.72 4.89
CA VAL A 38 7.82 6.58 6.28
C VAL A 38 9.25 7.13 6.40
N PHE A 39 9.48 7.96 7.41
CA PHE A 39 10.82 8.44 7.76
C PHE A 39 11.60 7.31 8.43
N CYS A 40 12.81 7.03 7.94
CA CYS A 40 13.68 5.97 8.42
C CYS A 40 15.10 6.54 8.66
N VAL A 41 15.90 5.81 9.43
CA VAL A 41 17.33 6.09 9.54
C VAL A 41 18.15 4.87 9.13
N ARG A 42 19.22 5.11 8.38
CA ARG A 42 20.22 4.09 8.06
C ARG A 42 21.44 4.31 8.92
N LEU A 43 21.84 3.31 9.72
CA LEU A 43 23.06 3.38 10.50
C LEU A 43 24.29 3.34 9.58
N ASN A 44 25.20 4.28 9.81
CA ASN A 44 26.52 4.34 9.16
C ASN A 44 27.58 3.58 9.96
N ILE A 45 27.31 3.32 11.24
CA ILE A 45 28.13 2.51 12.14
C ILE A 45 27.53 1.11 12.29
N ASP A 46 28.35 0.15 12.72
CA ASP A 46 27.82 -1.14 13.12
C ASP A 46 26.96 -1.01 14.38
N PRO A 47 25.79 -1.68 14.42
CA PRO A 47 24.93 -1.62 15.58
C PRO A 47 25.62 -2.28 16.78
N SER A 48 25.37 -1.77 17.97
CA SER A 48 25.91 -2.34 19.21
C SER A 48 25.45 -3.77 19.45
N ASP A 49 24.27 -4.11 18.97
CA ASP A 49 23.66 -5.43 19.04
C ASP A 49 22.76 -5.66 17.82
N ARG A 50 22.58 -6.92 17.44
CA ARG A 50 21.70 -7.41 16.37
C ARG A 50 20.60 -8.32 16.90
N GLN A 51 20.39 -8.40 18.22
CA GLN A 51 19.20 -9.04 18.78
C GLN A 51 17.92 -8.40 18.21
N LEU A 52 17.01 -9.27 17.79
CA LEU A 52 15.73 -8.89 17.21
C LEU A 52 14.64 -9.53 18.07
N ASP A 53 13.70 -8.72 18.53
CA ASP A 53 12.48 -9.23 19.12
C ASP A 53 11.50 -9.61 18.00
N ASP A 54 10.53 -10.44 18.35
CA ASP A 54 9.47 -10.76 17.42
C ASP A 54 8.63 -9.52 17.06
N ILE A 55 8.58 -9.25 15.74
CA ILE A 55 7.70 -8.26 15.16
C ILE A 55 6.66 -8.97 14.33
N VAL A 56 5.41 -8.74 14.72
CA VAL A 56 4.22 -9.32 14.11
C VAL A 56 3.49 -8.25 13.33
N VAL A 57 3.02 -8.62 12.13
CA VAL A 57 2.08 -7.81 11.37
C VAL A 57 0.70 -8.43 11.41
N GLY A 58 -0.25 -7.76 12.07
CA GLY A 58 -1.65 -8.08 11.96
C GLY A 58 -2.24 -7.46 10.69
N VAL A 59 -2.99 -8.24 9.93
CA VAL A 59 -3.61 -7.86 8.66
C VAL A 59 -5.11 -8.09 8.79
N ASP A 60 -5.87 -6.99 8.78
CA ASP A 60 -7.34 -7.02 8.66
C ASP A 60 -7.71 -6.65 7.21
N PRO A 61 -8.05 -7.64 6.37
CA PRO A 61 -8.39 -7.39 4.99
C PRO A 61 -9.85 -6.98 4.85
N GLY A 62 -10.09 -5.77 4.32
CA GLY A 62 -11.43 -5.22 4.12
C GLY A 62 -11.83 -5.04 2.66
N SER A 63 -13.11 -4.68 2.46
CA SER A 63 -13.68 -4.50 1.11
C SER A 63 -13.28 -3.17 0.46
N GLN A 64 -13.14 -2.10 1.24
CA GLN A 64 -12.77 -0.76 0.77
C GLN A 64 -11.43 -0.27 1.33
N LYS A 65 -11.13 -0.68 2.56
CA LYS A 65 -9.92 -0.32 3.30
C LYS A 65 -9.24 -1.61 3.75
N GLU A 66 -7.93 -1.59 3.79
CA GLU A 66 -7.09 -2.68 4.29
C GLU A 66 -6.30 -2.13 5.47
N ALA A 67 -6.21 -2.86 6.57
CA ALA A 67 -5.47 -2.40 7.74
C ALA A 67 -4.31 -3.33 8.09
N PHE A 68 -3.20 -2.73 8.48
CA PHE A 68 -1.99 -3.41 8.89
C PHE A 68 -1.50 -2.77 10.18
N THR A 69 -1.15 -3.58 11.16
CA THR A 69 -0.51 -3.10 12.39
C THR A 69 0.78 -3.85 12.63
N ILE A 70 1.86 -3.13 12.86
CA ILE A 70 3.18 -3.68 13.17
C ILE A 70 3.43 -3.50 14.65
N LYS A 71 3.63 -4.62 15.34
CA LYS A 71 3.73 -4.66 16.80
C LYS A 71 4.78 -5.67 17.26
N SER A 72 5.42 -5.35 18.38
CA SER A 72 6.22 -6.28 19.19
C SER A 72 5.57 -6.45 20.57
N GLU A 73 6.16 -7.24 21.45
CA GLU A 73 5.70 -7.34 22.84
C GLU A 73 5.66 -5.95 23.50
N HIS A 74 6.69 -5.14 23.26
CA HIS A 74 6.89 -3.85 23.95
C HIS A 74 6.20 -2.65 23.33
N HIS A 75 6.00 -2.60 22.01
CA HIS A 75 5.49 -1.39 21.35
C HIS A 75 4.71 -1.66 20.07
N THR A 76 3.73 -0.80 19.80
CA THR A 76 3.07 -0.66 18.49
C THR A 76 3.83 0.36 17.63
N TYR A 77 4.53 -0.14 16.61
CA TYR A 77 5.44 0.70 15.83
C TYR A 77 4.73 1.54 14.77
N LEU A 78 3.79 0.93 14.04
CA LEU A 78 3.12 1.59 12.93
C LEU A 78 1.77 0.93 12.63
N ASN A 79 0.73 1.77 12.49
CA ASN A 79 -0.55 1.37 11.93
C ASN A 79 -0.66 1.94 10.51
N VAL A 80 -1.08 1.11 9.55
CA VAL A 80 -1.26 1.50 8.16
C VAL A 80 -2.69 1.20 7.74
N GLN A 81 -3.34 2.19 7.15
CA GLN A 81 -4.62 2.00 6.49
C GLN A 81 -4.47 2.27 5.00
N ALA A 82 -4.82 1.29 4.16
CA ALA A 82 -4.68 1.37 2.71
C ALA A 82 -6.03 1.38 1.99
N ASP A 83 -6.18 2.24 0.98
CA ASP A 83 -7.31 2.16 0.05
C ASP A 83 -7.21 0.89 -0.82
N ALA A 84 -8.27 0.09 -0.83
CA ALA A 84 -8.34 -1.11 -1.65
C ALA A 84 -8.37 -0.79 -3.15
N VAL A 85 -7.78 -1.68 -3.95
CA VAL A 85 -7.78 -1.54 -5.42
C VAL A 85 -9.14 -1.91 -6.00
N THR A 86 -9.98 -0.92 -6.28
CA THR A 86 -11.34 -1.12 -6.84
C THR A 86 -11.44 -0.83 -8.34
N HIS A 87 -10.53 -0.04 -8.90
CA HIS A 87 -10.64 0.51 -10.26
C HIS A 87 -10.27 -0.47 -11.39
N VAL A 88 -9.65 -1.63 -11.08
CA VAL A 88 -9.13 -2.57 -12.08
C VAL A 88 -10.24 -3.20 -12.90
N SER A 89 -11.37 -3.56 -12.28
CA SER A 89 -12.52 -4.15 -12.98
C SER A 89 -13.03 -3.24 -14.10
N LYS A 90 -13.21 -1.94 -13.81
CA LYS A 90 -13.62 -0.93 -14.80
C LYS A 90 -12.62 -0.82 -15.95
N ARG A 91 -11.31 -0.87 -15.67
CA ARG A 91 -10.25 -0.84 -16.69
C ARG A 91 -10.26 -2.09 -17.58
N ILE A 92 -10.51 -3.28 -17.01
CA ILE A 92 -10.64 -4.53 -17.77
C ILE A 92 -11.88 -4.51 -18.65
N LYS A 93 -13.03 -4.04 -18.13
CA LYS A 93 -14.28 -3.87 -18.89
C LYS A 93 -14.06 -2.94 -20.09
N SER A 94 -13.50 -1.75 -19.88
CA SER A 94 -13.21 -0.80 -20.96
C SER A 94 -12.30 -1.41 -22.03
N ARG A 95 -11.23 -2.12 -21.61
CA ARG A 95 -10.34 -2.84 -22.55
C ARG A 95 -11.08 -3.91 -23.37
N ARG A 96 -12.00 -4.65 -22.75
CA ARG A 96 -12.82 -5.67 -23.42
C ARG A 96 -13.73 -5.03 -24.48
N GLU A 97 -14.42 -3.95 -24.14
CA GLU A 97 -15.30 -3.19 -25.04
C GLU A 97 -14.53 -2.63 -26.23
N GLN A 98 -13.37 -2.01 -26.00
CA GLN A 98 -12.51 -1.48 -27.07
C GLN A 98 -12.11 -2.58 -28.07
N ARG A 99 -11.75 -3.77 -27.58
CA ARG A 99 -11.41 -4.91 -28.45
C ARG A 99 -12.62 -5.40 -29.23
N ARG A 100 -13.82 -5.40 -28.63
CA ARG A 100 -15.07 -5.76 -29.31
C ARG A 100 -15.37 -4.76 -30.43
N ASN A 101 -15.35 -3.46 -30.14
CA ASN A 101 -15.66 -2.41 -31.12
C ASN A 101 -14.65 -2.37 -32.27
N ARG A 102 -13.37 -2.66 -32.00
CA ARG A 102 -12.36 -2.80 -33.06
C ARG A 102 -12.64 -4.00 -33.96
N ARG A 103 -13.02 -5.15 -33.39
CA ARG A 103 -13.36 -6.34 -34.18
C ARG A 103 -14.55 -6.07 -35.09
N PHE A 104 -15.59 -5.44 -34.55
CA PHE A 104 -16.80 -5.10 -35.31
C PHE A 104 -16.51 -4.16 -36.50
N ARG A 105 -15.61 -3.18 -36.34
CA ARG A 105 -15.32 -2.19 -37.40
C ARG A 105 -14.29 -2.61 -38.43
N LYS A 106 -13.28 -3.42 -38.06
CA LYS A 106 -12.04 -3.56 -38.84
C LYS A 106 -11.72 -4.98 -39.30
N ARG A 107 -12.53 -5.99 -38.99
CA ARG A 107 -12.19 -7.38 -39.33
C ARG A 107 -13.43 -8.14 -39.80
N PRO A 108 -13.36 -8.90 -40.91
CA PRO A 108 -14.32 -9.95 -41.20
C PRO A 108 -14.49 -10.88 -39.99
N TYR A 109 -15.65 -11.50 -39.88
CA TYR A 109 -15.98 -12.39 -38.77
C TYR A 109 -14.86 -13.42 -38.57
N ARG A 110 -14.24 -13.42 -37.38
CA ARG A 110 -13.17 -14.35 -37.02
C ARG A 110 -13.78 -15.45 -36.16
N GLN A 111 -13.58 -16.71 -36.55
CA GLN A 111 -14.00 -17.86 -35.73
C GLN A 111 -13.54 -17.71 -34.28
N HIS A 112 -14.41 -18.15 -33.37
CA HIS A 112 -14.13 -18.13 -31.95
C HIS A 112 -12.87 -18.95 -31.62
N ARG A 113 -12.01 -18.44 -30.73
CA ARG A 113 -10.86 -19.21 -30.24
C ARG A 113 -11.25 -19.95 -28.97
N ILE A 114 -11.00 -21.26 -28.93
CA ILE A 114 -11.33 -22.16 -27.80
C ILE A 114 -10.34 -21.98 -26.63
N ASN A 115 -9.13 -21.43 -26.88
CA ASN A 115 -8.10 -21.18 -25.86
C ASN A 115 -8.45 -20.00 -24.93
N ARG A 116 -9.46 -20.19 -24.08
CA ARG A 116 -9.64 -19.42 -22.85
C ARG A 116 -8.93 -20.21 -21.75
N THR A 117 -7.84 -19.66 -21.19
CA THR A 117 -7.37 -20.13 -19.87
C THR A 117 -8.55 -20.05 -18.91
N GLN A 118 -9.10 -21.21 -18.57
CA GLN A 118 -10.10 -21.38 -17.53
C GLN A 118 -9.35 -21.64 -16.22
N GLY A 119 -9.78 -20.98 -15.15
CA GLY A 119 -9.09 -21.04 -13.85
C GLY A 119 -8.13 -19.86 -13.62
N GLY A 120 -7.61 -19.81 -12.40
CA GLY A 120 -6.71 -18.76 -11.91
C GLY A 120 -7.41 -17.52 -11.35
N ILE A 121 -6.62 -16.64 -10.74
CA ILE A 121 -7.11 -15.45 -10.06
C ILE A 121 -7.42 -14.36 -11.10
N PRO A 122 -8.67 -13.86 -11.20
CA PRO A 122 -9.01 -12.76 -12.09
C PRO A 122 -8.17 -11.52 -11.82
N PRO A 123 -7.82 -10.72 -12.85
CA PRO A 123 -6.91 -9.58 -12.69
C PRO A 123 -7.35 -8.55 -11.64
N SER A 124 -8.65 -8.36 -11.43
CA SER A 124 -9.18 -7.47 -10.40
C SER A 124 -8.95 -8.01 -8.99
N THR A 125 -9.19 -9.30 -8.79
CA THR A 125 -8.97 -9.98 -7.51
C THR A 125 -7.49 -10.06 -7.19
N ARG A 126 -6.68 -10.44 -8.19
CA ARG A 126 -5.22 -10.49 -8.08
C ARG A 126 -4.64 -9.13 -7.68
N ALA A 127 -5.09 -8.04 -8.30
CA ALA A 127 -4.61 -6.71 -7.95
C ALA A 127 -4.93 -6.27 -6.51
N ARG A 128 -6.01 -6.80 -5.90
CA ARG A 128 -6.34 -6.55 -4.48
C ARG A 128 -5.38 -7.30 -3.56
N TRP A 129 -5.20 -8.60 -3.77
CA TRP A 129 -4.27 -9.41 -2.97
C TRP A 129 -2.81 -8.95 -3.16
N GLU A 130 -2.41 -8.61 -4.39
CA GLU A 130 -1.09 -8.03 -4.68
C GLU A 130 -0.88 -6.66 -4.01
N LEU A 131 -1.92 -5.87 -3.72
CA LEU A 131 -1.74 -4.66 -2.90
C LEU A 131 -1.31 -5.04 -1.48
N LYS A 132 -2.00 -5.98 -0.85
CA LYS A 132 -1.68 -6.42 0.52
C LYS A 132 -0.25 -6.95 0.60
N LEU A 133 0.12 -7.83 -0.33
CA LEU A 133 1.48 -8.38 -0.40
C LEU A 133 2.53 -7.30 -0.67
N ARG A 134 2.22 -6.27 -1.49
CA ARG A 134 3.14 -5.13 -1.70
C ARG A 134 3.32 -4.25 -0.48
N VAL A 135 2.30 -4.16 0.39
CA VAL A 135 2.40 -3.46 1.67
C VAL A 135 3.27 -4.29 2.62
N LEU A 136 3.00 -5.58 2.79
CA LEU A 136 3.84 -6.48 3.60
C LEU A 136 5.31 -6.47 3.16
N ASN A 137 5.58 -6.63 1.86
CA ASN A 137 6.92 -6.55 1.28
C ASN A 137 7.59 -5.17 1.41
N TRP A 138 6.81 -4.12 1.64
CA TRP A 138 7.37 -2.81 1.95
C TRP A 138 7.73 -2.70 3.42
N LEU A 139 6.82 -3.13 4.30
CA LEU A 139 7.04 -3.13 5.73
C LEU A 139 8.24 -4.01 6.12
N SER A 140 8.42 -5.16 5.48
CA SER A 140 9.57 -6.05 5.73
C SER A 140 10.92 -5.49 5.31
N LYS A 141 10.94 -4.40 4.52
CA LYS A 141 12.18 -3.69 4.18
C LYS A 141 12.60 -2.68 5.23
N ILE A 142 11.70 -2.33 6.14
CA ILE A 142 11.95 -1.32 7.18
C ILE A 142 11.79 -1.88 8.60
N TYR A 143 11.10 -3.00 8.77
CA TYR A 143 10.94 -3.71 10.03
C TYR A 143 11.38 -5.17 9.88
N PRO A 144 12.07 -5.75 10.89
CA PRO A 144 12.42 -7.16 10.93
C PRO A 144 11.20 -8.03 11.28
N ILE A 145 10.26 -8.15 10.34
CA ILE A 145 9.03 -8.93 10.53
C ILE A 145 9.35 -10.42 10.61
N SER A 146 8.90 -11.09 11.68
CA SER A 146 8.99 -12.54 11.87
C SER A 146 7.67 -13.25 11.57
N HIS A 147 6.54 -12.68 12.02
CA HIS A 147 5.22 -13.30 11.87
C HIS A 147 4.20 -12.38 11.19
N VAL A 148 3.22 -12.99 10.54
CA VAL A 148 2.07 -12.30 9.96
C VAL A 148 0.79 -13.00 10.42
N VAL A 149 -0.17 -12.24 10.94
CA VAL A 149 -1.48 -12.75 11.33
C VAL A 149 -2.52 -12.15 10.40
N VAL A 150 -3.36 -12.98 9.80
CA VAL A 150 -4.40 -12.51 8.86
C VAL A 150 -5.78 -12.89 9.36
N GLU A 151 -6.72 -11.95 9.35
CA GLU A 151 -8.13 -12.27 9.50
C GLU A 151 -8.63 -13.05 8.28
N ASP A 152 -9.16 -14.25 8.52
CA ASP A 152 -9.71 -15.12 7.49
C ASP A 152 -11.07 -14.60 7.03
N ILE A 153 -11.11 -14.21 5.75
CA ILE A 153 -12.37 -13.92 5.08
C ILE A 153 -12.95 -15.24 4.61
N LYS A 154 -13.94 -15.75 5.34
CA LYS A 154 -14.82 -16.83 4.86
C LYS A 154 -16.01 -16.21 4.14
N ALA A 155 -16.20 -16.58 2.88
CA ALA A 155 -17.50 -16.37 2.25
C ALA A 155 -18.23 -17.71 2.07
N TRP A 156 -19.55 -17.63 2.15
CA TRP A 156 -20.43 -18.80 2.10
C TRP A 156 -20.99 -18.98 0.70
N THR A 157 -21.09 -20.23 0.27
CA THR A 157 -21.78 -20.57 -0.98
C THR A 157 -23.28 -20.60 -0.76
N ARG A 158 -24.04 -20.22 -1.79
CA ARG A 158 -25.50 -20.21 -1.77
C ARG A 158 -26.02 -21.35 -2.63
N LYS A 159 -26.87 -22.22 -2.07
CA LYS A 159 -27.55 -23.27 -2.85
C LYS A 159 -28.36 -22.61 -3.98
N GLY A 160 -28.31 -23.18 -5.19
CA GLY A 160 -28.98 -22.64 -6.38
C GLY A 160 -28.34 -21.39 -7.01
N SER A 161 -27.38 -20.72 -6.35
CA SER A 161 -26.82 -19.45 -6.84
C SER A 161 -25.54 -19.62 -7.64
N ARG A 162 -25.65 -20.15 -8.87
CA ARG A 162 -24.48 -20.45 -9.73
C ARG A 162 -23.57 -19.24 -9.98
N GLN A 163 -24.14 -18.06 -10.18
CA GLN A 163 -23.37 -16.84 -10.48
C GLN A 163 -22.60 -16.31 -9.26
N TRP A 164 -23.19 -16.40 -8.07
CA TRP A 164 -22.53 -16.08 -6.79
C TRP A 164 -21.36 -17.02 -6.55
N ASN A 165 -21.62 -18.33 -6.60
CA ASN A 165 -20.61 -19.36 -6.34
C ASN A 165 -19.44 -19.27 -7.35
N ARG A 166 -19.71 -18.91 -8.62
CA ARG A 166 -18.66 -18.68 -9.64
C ARG A 166 -17.80 -17.45 -9.37
N SER A 167 -18.35 -16.40 -8.78
CA SER A 167 -17.61 -15.17 -8.45
C SER A 167 -16.78 -15.34 -7.16
N PHE A 168 -17.20 -16.27 -6.30
CA PHE A 168 -16.56 -16.60 -5.03
C PHE A 168 -15.26 -17.41 -5.19
N SER A 169 -15.25 -18.44 -6.03
CA SER A 169 -14.06 -19.28 -6.26
C SER A 169 -12.77 -18.46 -6.55
N PRO A 170 -12.80 -17.43 -7.40
CA PRO A 170 -11.71 -16.46 -7.55
C PRO A 170 -11.15 -15.80 -6.30
N LEU A 171 -12.00 -15.47 -5.32
CA LEU A 171 -11.60 -14.80 -4.08
C LEU A 171 -10.87 -15.78 -3.17
N GLU A 172 -11.40 -17.00 -3.00
CA GLU A 172 -10.76 -18.07 -2.24
C GLU A 172 -9.42 -18.48 -2.85
N VAL A 173 -9.35 -18.69 -4.17
CA VAL A 173 -8.08 -19.00 -4.85
C VAL A 173 -7.07 -17.85 -4.67
N GLY A 174 -7.53 -16.60 -4.68
CA GLY A 174 -6.68 -15.45 -4.42
C GLY A 174 -6.21 -15.33 -2.97
N LYS A 175 -7.06 -15.74 -2.03
CA LYS A 175 -6.76 -15.80 -0.60
C LYS A 175 -5.71 -16.87 -0.31
N GLN A 176 -5.90 -18.08 -0.84
CA GLN A 176 -4.92 -19.16 -0.71
C GLN A 176 -3.57 -18.75 -1.29
N TRP A 177 -3.55 -18.19 -2.51
CA TRP A 177 -2.31 -17.65 -3.09
C TRP A 177 -1.64 -16.61 -2.20
N PHE A 178 -2.42 -15.77 -1.52
CA PHE A 178 -1.86 -14.77 -0.60
C PHE A 178 -1.25 -15.41 0.63
N TYR A 179 -1.89 -16.43 1.20
CA TYR A 179 -1.34 -17.22 2.31
C TYR A 179 -0.05 -17.93 1.92
N ASP A 180 -0.03 -18.62 0.77
CA ASP A 180 1.16 -19.29 0.25
C ASP A 180 2.33 -18.30 0.07
N GLU A 181 2.07 -17.06 -0.38
CA GLU A 181 3.11 -16.04 -0.53
C GLU A 181 3.61 -15.49 0.81
N ILE A 182 2.80 -15.52 1.86
CA ILE A 182 3.22 -15.15 3.22
C ILE A 182 4.09 -16.25 3.79
N GLU A 183 3.63 -17.50 3.78
CA GLU A 183 4.33 -18.66 4.36
C GLU A 183 5.73 -18.88 3.78
N ARG A 184 5.95 -18.49 2.52
CA ARG A 184 7.29 -18.49 1.91
C ARG A 184 8.32 -17.57 2.59
N ARG A 185 7.89 -16.63 3.42
CA ARG A 185 8.72 -15.53 3.94
C ARG A 185 8.57 -15.30 5.44
N TRP A 186 7.40 -15.60 5.99
CA TRP A 186 7.04 -15.34 7.39
C TRP A 186 6.22 -16.50 7.94
N ILE A 187 6.20 -16.62 9.26
CA ILE A 187 5.30 -17.54 9.93
C ILE A 187 3.88 -16.95 9.86
N LEU A 188 2.95 -17.69 9.25
CA LEU A 188 1.56 -17.28 9.06
C LEU A 188 0.68 -17.81 10.19
N PHE A 189 -0.11 -16.93 10.78
CA PHE A 189 -1.26 -17.29 11.61
C PHE A 189 -2.55 -16.79 10.97
N ILE A 190 -3.61 -17.55 11.13
CA ILE A 190 -4.92 -17.25 10.58
C ILE A 190 -5.92 -17.19 11.74
N LYS A 191 -6.77 -16.16 11.75
CA LYS A 191 -7.82 -15.99 12.76
C LYS A 191 -9.15 -15.74 12.10
N ALA A 192 -10.20 -16.44 12.50
CA ALA A 192 -11.54 -16.17 12.01
C ALA A 192 -12.07 -14.84 12.57
N GLY A 193 -12.93 -14.15 11.82
CA GLY A 193 -13.46 -12.85 12.26
C GLY A 193 -14.23 -12.88 13.60
N TYR A 194 -14.80 -14.03 13.99
CA TYR A 194 -15.40 -14.16 15.33
C TYR A 194 -14.34 -14.26 16.45
N GLU A 195 -13.17 -14.85 16.17
CA GLU A 195 -12.04 -14.88 17.11
C GLU A 195 -11.49 -13.46 17.28
N THR A 196 -11.31 -12.70 16.18
CA THR A 196 -10.89 -11.29 16.26
C THR A 196 -11.85 -10.48 17.13
N LYS A 197 -13.17 -10.68 16.95
CA LYS A 197 -14.19 -10.03 17.75
C LYS A 197 -14.06 -10.40 19.24
N GLN A 198 -13.92 -11.68 19.57
CA GLN A 198 -13.77 -12.14 20.95
C GLN A 198 -12.52 -11.54 21.61
N LEU A 199 -11.37 -11.60 20.92
CA LEU A 199 -10.12 -11.01 21.41
C LEU A 199 -10.27 -9.51 21.68
N ARG A 200 -10.95 -8.79 20.78
CA ARG A 200 -11.22 -7.36 20.93
C ARG A 200 -12.13 -7.07 22.13
N ASP A 201 -13.17 -7.88 22.32
CA ASP A 201 -14.12 -7.73 23.41
C ASP A 201 -13.46 -8.07 24.78
N THR A 202 -12.58 -9.08 24.84
CA THR A 202 -11.77 -9.41 26.04
C THR A 202 -10.87 -8.25 26.48
N LEU A 203 -10.31 -7.50 25.52
CA LEU A 203 -9.48 -6.32 25.78
C LEU A 203 -10.29 -5.04 26.03
N GLY A 204 -11.63 -5.12 26.03
CA GLY A 204 -12.51 -3.96 26.22
C GLY A 204 -12.44 -2.92 25.09
N LEU A 205 -11.86 -3.25 23.94
CA LEU A 205 -11.64 -2.32 22.84
C LEU A 205 -12.92 -2.17 21.98
N LYS A 206 -13.41 -0.95 21.80
CA LYS A 206 -14.62 -0.70 21.01
C LYS A 206 -14.25 -0.47 19.54
N LYS A 207 -14.91 -1.21 18.64
CA LYS A 207 -14.84 -0.93 17.19
C LYS A 207 -15.83 0.16 16.83
N SER A 208 -15.37 1.21 16.15
CA SER A 208 -16.24 2.30 15.71
C SER A 208 -17.27 1.80 14.69
N SER A 209 -18.53 2.22 14.86
CA SER A 209 -19.61 1.96 13.90
C SER A 209 -19.46 2.83 12.64
N ASN A 210 -18.76 3.96 12.74
CA ASN A 210 -18.54 4.88 11.63
C ASN A 210 -17.40 4.39 10.72
N LYS A 211 -17.73 3.54 9.75
CA LYS A 211 -16.76 3.01 8.77
C LYS A 211 -16.12 4.06 7.85
N LYS A 212 -16.53 5.33 7.93
CA LYS A 212 -15.95 6.44 7.17
C LYS A 212 -14.94 7.26 7.98
N SER A 213 -14.92 7.12 9.31
CA SER A 213 -13.95 7.85 10.13
C SER A 213 -12.56 7.28 9.92
N ASP A 214 -11.61 8.14 9.58
CA ASP A 214 -10.19 7.82 9.51
C ASP A 214 -9.61 7.73 10.95
N SER A 215 -10.20 6.89 11.82
CA SER A 215 -9.73 6.66 13.19
C SER A 215 -9.22 5.23 13.39
N PHE A 216 -8.41 5.03 14.42
CA PHE A 216 -7.80 3.74 14.75
C PHE A 216 -8.86 2.68 15.04
N GLU A 217 -9.88 3.05 15.81
CA GLU A 217 -10.99 2.21 16.25
C GLU A 217 -11.88 1.76 15.08
N ALA A 218 -11.90 2.51 13.98
CA ALA A 218 -12.68 2.17 12.81
C ALA A 218 -11.99 1.15 11.90
N HIS A 219 -10.66 1.18 11.86
CA HIS A 219 -9.90 0.54 10.80
C HIS A 219 -8.72 -0.31 11.26
N CYS A 220 -7.98 0.11 12.29
CA CYS A 220 -6.75 -0.56 12.71
C CYS A 220 -6.92 -1.41 13.97
N VAL A 221 -7.97 -1.21 14.78
CA VAL A 221 -8.19 -1.95 16.04
C VAL A 221 -8.14 -3.46 15.84
N ASP A 222 -8.78 -4.00 14.81
CA ASP A 222 -8.81 -5.44 14.56
C ASP A 222 -7.41 -5.94 14.14
N SER A 223 -6.72 -5.22 13.25
CA SER A 223 -5.34 -5.55 12.89
C SER A 223 -4.38 -5.48 14.09
N TRP A 224 -4.61 -4.58 15.04
CA TRP A 224 -3.82 -4.47 16.27
C TRP A 224 -4.09 -5.64 17.20
N VAL A 225 -5.36 -6.00 17.40
CA VAL A 225 -5.77 -7.16 18.22
C VAL A 225 -5.16 -8.45 17.67
N LEU A 226 -5.15 -8.63 16.34
CA LEU A 226 -4.52 -9.76 15.67
C LEU A 226 -3.01 -9.82 15.95
N ALA A 227 -2.30 -8.70 15.87
CA ALA A 227 -0.88 -8.68 16.19
C ALA A 227 -0.65 -8.94 17.69
N ASN A 228 -1.45 -8.32 18.55
CA ASN A 228 -1.34 -8.41 20.00
C ASN A 228 -1.60 -9.83 20.52
N CYS A 229 -2.45 -10.63 19.87
CA CYS A 229 -2.70 -12.00 20.33
C CYS A 229 -1.49 -12.93 20.18
N ILE A 230 -0.53 -12.59 19.33
CA ILE A 230 0.72 -13.35 19.15
C ILE A 230 1.81 -12.86 20.10
N VAL A 231 2.13 -11.56 20.09
CA VAL A 231 3.25 -11.01 20.90
C VAL A 231 2.85 -10.61 22.33
N LYS A 232 1.56 -10.45 22.61
CA LYS A 232 1.03 -10.01 23.92
C LYS A 232 1.67 -8.70 24.42
N GLY A 233 1.63 -8.45 25.73
CA GLY A 233 2.32 -7.33 26.38
C GLY A 233 1.52 -6.03 26.51
N HIS A 234 0.33 -5.93 25.90
CA HIS A 234 -0.50 -4.73 25.99
C HIS A 234 -1.98 -5.06 26.14
N ASP A 235 -2.66 -4.39 27.07
CA ASP A 235 -4.13 -4.41 27.17
C ASP A 235 -4.77 -3.27 26.36
N VAL A 236 -4.03 -2.18 26.16
CA VAL A 236 -4.44 -0.98 25.41
C VAL A 236 -3.37 -0.61 24.38
N PRO A 237 -3.74 -0.15 23.17
CA PRO A 237 -2.78 0.33 22.18
C PRO A 237 -1.95 1.51 22.71
N ASP A 238 -0.63 1.35 22.75
CA ASP A 238 0.34 2.39 23.14
C ASP A 238 0.56 3.44 22.03
N ASN A 239 0.14 3.14 20.80
CA ASN A 239 0.22 4.05 19.66
C ASN A 239 -0.95 3.82 18.68
N THR A 240 -1.75 4.88 18.48
CA THR A 240 -2.91 4.88 17.58
C THR A 240 -2.69 5.72 16.32
N ASP A 241 -1.48 6.25 16.08
CA ASP A 241 -1.14 6.99 14.87
C ASP A 241 -1.27 6.10 13.63
N ILE A 242 -1.89 6.62 12.56
CA ILE A 242 -2.14 5.87 11.32
C ILE A 242 -1.49 6.56 10.13
N VAL A 243 -0.75 5.76 9.35
CA VAL A 243 -0.31 6.14 8.01
C VAL A 243 -1.34 5.68 6.99
N TYR A 244 -2.06 6.66 6.45
CA TYR A 244 -3.04 6.44 5.40
C TYR A 244 -2.36 6.36 4.04
N ILE A 245 -2.42 5.22 3.34
CA ILE A 245 -1.84 5.05 2.00
C ILE A 245 -2.91 4.89 0.92
N ILE A 246 -2.72 5.60 -0.19
CA ILE A 246 -3.65 5.58 -1.34
C ILE A 246 -2.88 5.22 -2.61
N PRO A 247 -3.07 4.00 -3.16
CA PRO A 247 -2.38 3.58 -4.37
C PRO A 247 -2.64 4.52 -5.55
N TYR A 248 -1.57 4.94 -6.24
CA TYR A 248 -1.70 5.81 -7.39
C TYR A 248 -2.43 5.14 -8.54
N GLN A 249 -3.27 5.91 -9.23
CA GLN A 249 -4.02 5.46 -10.40
C GLN A 249 -3.43 6.01 -11.70
N PHE A 250 -2.18 5.66 -12.02
CA PHE A 250 -1.56 6.14 -13.25
C PHE A 250 -2.27 5.62 -14.50
N HIS A 251 -2.36 6.49 -15.51
CA HIS A 251 -2.80 6.11 -16.85
C HIS A 251 -1.65 5.39 -17.57
N ARG A 252 -1.90 4.14 -17.98
CA ARG A 252 -0.95 3.39 -18.81
C ARG A 252 -0.80 4.08 -20.17
N ARG A 253 0.38 3.92 -20.79
CA ARG A 253 0.69 4.46 -22.12
C ARG A 253 -0.37 4.01 -23.14
N GLN A 254 -0.96 4.98 -23.81
CA GLN A 254 -1.89 4.84 -24.92
C GLN A 254 -1.26 5.53 -26.13
N LEU A 255 -1.01 4.76 -27.21
CA LEU A 255 -0.45 5.33 -28.44
C LEU A 255 -1.46 6.20 -29.18
N HIS A 256 -2.74 5.82 -29.12
CA HIS A 256 -3.86 6.58 -29.68
C HIS A 256 -4.97 6.64 -28.65
N ARG A 257 -5.43 7.85 -28.30
CA ARG A 257 -6.62 8.01 -27.47
C ARG A 257 -7.85 7.41 -28.14
N LEU A 258 -8.81 7.03 -27.29
CA LEU A 258 -10.08 6.43 -27.73
C LEU A 258 -10.93 7.41 -28.52
N GLN A 259 -11.08 8.61 -27.98
CA GLN A 259 -11.74 9.73 -28.64
C GLN A 259 -10.67 10.61 -29.29
N PRO A 260 -10.85 10.99 -30.57
CA PRO A 260 -10.03 12.01 -31.18
C PRO A 260 -10.22 13.36 -30.47
N SER A 261 -9.24 14.24 -30.56
CA SER A 261 -9.40 15.66 -30.23
C SER A 261 -10.26 16.37 -31.29
N LYS A 262 -10.59 17.64 -31.04
CA LYS A 262 -11.40 18.46 -31.95
C LYS A 262 -10.83 18.55 -33.37
N ASP A 263 -9.51 18.40 -33.51
CA ASP A 263 -8.77 18.37 -34.79
C ASP A 263 -8.77 16.97 -35.47
N GLY A 264 -9.55 16.02 -34.97
CA GLY A 264 -9.62 14.64 -35.49
C GLY A 264 -8.40 13.77 -35.11
N LYS A 265 -7.36 14.33 -34.49
CA LYS A 265 -6.13 13.59 -34.17
C LYS A 265 -6.30 12.78 -32.88
N ARG A 266 -5.58 11.66 -32.79
CA ARG A 266 -5.55 10.81 -31.59
C ARG A 266 -4.17 10.88 -30.97
N HIS A 267 -3.96 11.87 -30.10
CA HIS A 267 -2.68 12.07 -29.41
C HIS A 267 -2.30 10.88 -28.54
N ARG A 268 -0.99 10.75 -28.27
CA ARG A 268 -0.45 9.83 -27.27
C ARG A 268 -0.86 10.31 -25.88
N TYR A 269 -1.11 9.39 -24.95
CA TYR A 269 -1.51 9.74 -23.58
C TYR A 269 -0.98 8.74 -22.55
N GLY A 270 -0.84 9.20 -21.30
CA GLY A 270 -0.38 8.38 -20.18
C GLY A 270 1.11 8.08 -20.23
N GLY A 271 1.51 7.09 -19.46
CA GLY A 271 2.92 6.80 -19.16
C GLY A 271 3.25 7.14 -17.70
N THR A 272 4.32 6.52 -17.21
CA THR A 272 4.75 6.63 -15.81
C THR A 272 6.04 7.42 -15.65
N ILE A 273 6.62 7.92 -16.74
CA ILE A 273 7.81 8.76 -16.74
C ILE A 273 7.41 10.15 -17.24
N SER A 274 7.97 11.19 -16.65
CA SER A 274 7.70 12.60 -16.95
C SER A 274 9.01 13.35 -16.81
N MET A 275 9.56 13.80 -17.94
CA MET A 275 10.89 14.43 -18.03
C MET A 275 11.99 13.61 -17.31
N GLY A 276 12.09 12.31 -17.62
CA GLY A 276 13.05 11.40 -16.96
C GLY A 276 12.67 10.98 -15.53
N VAL A 277 11.73 11.66 -14.88
CA VAL A 277 11.30 11.36 -13.51
C VAL A 277 10.11 10.42 -13.49
N LYS A 278 10.17 9.38 -12.66
CA LYS A 278 9.04 8.45 -12.47
C LYS A 278 7.91 9.15 -11.69
N ARG A 279 6.69 9.12 -12.22
CA ARG A 279 5.49 9.64 -11.53
C ARG A 279 5.26 8.91 -10.21
N GLY A 280 4.85 9.64 -9.19
CA GLY A 280 4.78 9.16 -7.80
C GLY A 280 6.13 9.23 -7.06
N ARG A 281 7.17 9.80 -7.68
CA ARG A 281 8.38 10.22 -6.97
C ARG A 281 8.02 11.39 -6.06
N TRP A 282 8.34 11.23 -4.78
CA TRP A 282 8.27 12.28 -3.78
C TRP A 282 9.50 13.16 -3.90
N ILE A 283 9.28 14.47 -3.84
CA ILE A 283 10.30 15.50 -3.96
C ILE A 283 10.09 16.54 -2.86
N LYS A 284 11.15 17.28 -2.54
CA LYS A 284 11.08 18.54 -1.79
C LYS A 284 11.27 19.68 -2.79
N HIS A 285 10.27 20.54 -2.89
CA HIS A 285 10.30 21.79 -3.66
C HIS A 285 10.63 22.94 -2.71
N SER A 286 11.38 23.93 -3.18
CA SER A 286 11.74 25.13 -2.40
C SER A 286 10.51 25.84 -1.83
N GLU A 287 9.52 26.13 -2.67
CA GLU A 287 8.31 26.88 -2.28
C GLU A 287 7.16 26.02 -1.75
N HIS A 288 7.01 24.78 -2.25
CA HIS A 288 5.80 23.97 -2.00
C HIS A 288 6.05 22.84 -1.00
N GLY A 289 7.24 22.79 -0.40
CA GLY A 289 7.62 21.71 0.51
C GLY A 289 7.56 20.34 -0.16
N ILE A 290 7.05 19.35 0.56
CA ILE A 290 7.08 17.95 0.12
C ILE A 290 5.84 17.62 -0.71
N CYS A 291 6.05 17.14 -1.93
CA CYS A 291 4.99 16.81 -2.87
C CYS A 291 5.42 15.65 -3.78
N PHE A 292 4.58 15.26 -4.75
CA PHE A 292 4.94 14.21 -5.71
C PHE A 292 4.76 14.63 -7.17
N VAL A 293 5.56 14.03 -8.04
CA VAL A 293 5.48 14.23 -9.50
C VAL A 293 4.26 13.49 -10.06
N GLY A 294 3.26 14.23 -10.54
CA GLY A 294 2.06 13.66 -11.16
C GLY A 294 2.13 13.56 -12.69
N GLY A 295 2.97 14.37 -13.32
CA GLY A 295 3.10 14.42 -14.78
C GLY A 295 4.01 15.54 -15.24
N PHE A 296 3.82 15.97 -16.49
CA PHE A 296 4.51 17.11 -17.08
C PHE A 296 3.62 17.78 -18.11
N GLN A 297 3.91 19.05 -18.38
CA GLN A 297 3.34 19.83 -19.47
C GLN A 297 4.46 20.64 -20.13
N LYS A 298 4.60 20.52 -21.45
CA LYS A 298 5.73 21.09 -22.20
C LYS A 298 7.06 20.63 -21.57
N GLN A 299 7.84 21.54 -21.01
CA GLN A 299 9.12 21.27 -20.34
C GLN A 299 9.07 21.57 -18.84
N ARG A 300 7.89 21.41 -18.21
CA ARG A 300 7.69 21.64 -16.77
C ARG A 300 6.97 20.48 -16.13
N LEU A 301 7.30 20.19 -14.87
CA LEU A 301 6.71 19.11 -14.09
C LEU A 301 5.41 19.57 -13.42
N SER A 302 4.45 18.66 -13.39
CA SER A 302 3.20 18.81 -12.64
C SER A 302 3.40 18.21 -11.25
N LEU A 303 3.31 19.04 -10.22
CA LEU A 303 3.45 18.65 -8.82
C LEU A 303 2.09 18.55 -8.15
N HIS A 304 1.95 17.58 -7.24
CA HIS A 304 0.69 17.25 -6.58
C HIS A 304 0.88 17.04 -5.09
N SER A 305 -0.11 17.45 -4.30
CA SER A 305 -0.13 17.26 -2.85
C SER A 305 -0.22 15.77 -2.51
N LEU A 306 0.57 15.32 -1.53
CA LEU A 306 0.49 13.96 -1.02
C LEU A 306 -0.89 13.68 -0.39
N GLU A 307 -1.42 14.66 0.32
CA GLU A 307 -2.59 14.52 1.19
C GLU A 307 -3.88 14.26 0.42
N ASP A 308 -4.17 15.05 -0.60
CA ASP A 308 -5.41 14.95 -1.37
C ASP A 308 -5.18 14.54 -2.84
N GLY A 309 -3.93 14.60 -3.33
CA GLY A 309 -3.59 14.31 -4.71
C GLY A 309 -3.91 15.45 -5.69
N LYS A 310 -4.39 16.61 -5.20
CA LYS A 310 -4.66 17.78 -6.04
C LYS A 310 -3.35 18.34 -6.57
N ARG A 311 -3.45 18.91 -7.76
CA ARG A 311 -2.31 19.52 -8.43
C ARG A 311 -1.99 20.85 -7.75
N ILE A 312 -0.73 21.02 -7.36
CA ILE A 312 -0.20 22.25 -6.76
C ILE A 312 0.26 23.20 -7.87
N THR A 313 1.11 22.71 -8.78
CA THR A 313 1.65 23.52 -9.87
C THR A 313 1.86 22.69 -11.15
N LEU A 314 1.92 23.38 -12.29
CA LEU A 314 2.24 22.84 -13.62
C LEU A 314 3.59 23.32 -14.16
N SER A 315 4.24 24.24 -13.46
CA SER A 315 5.38 25.03 -13.97
C SER A 315 6.70 24.72 -13.26
N ALA A 316 6.76 23.66 -12.43
CA ALA A 316 7.97 23.32 -11.69
C ALA A 316 9.13 22.94 -12.63
N LYS A 317 10.32 23.52 -12.39
CA LYS A 317 11.55 23.12 -13.06
C LYS A 317 12.14 21.89 -12.37
N LEU A 318 13.05 21.20 -13.06
CA LEU A 318 13.77 20.07 -12.46
C LEU A 318 14.81 20.53 -11.43
N GLU A 319 15.41 21.70 -11.66
CA GLU A 319 16.43 22.34 -10.82
C GLU A 319 15.92 22.66 -9.41
N ASP A 320 14.63 22.98 -9.27
CA ASP A 320 14.00 23.37 -8.00
C ASP A 320 13.65 22.16 -7.11
N LEU A 321 13.99 20.92 -7.53
CA LEU A 321 13.52 19.68 -6.92
C LEU A 321 14.66 18.89 -6.28
N THR A 322 14.51 18.59 -4.99
CA THR A 322 15.32 17.55 -4.33
C THR A 322 14.54 16.23 -4.33
N MET A 323 15.13 15.17 -4.88
CA MET A 323 14.49 13.84 -4.93
C MET A 323 14.51 13.17 -3.55
N LEU A 324 13.36 12.70 -3.05
CA LEU A 324 13.28 12.02 -1.76
C LEU A 324 13.18 10.50 -1.91
N CYS A 325 12.04 10.01 -2.41
CA CYS A 325 11.82 8.57 -2.59
C CYS A 325 10.81 8.30 -3.71
N PHE A 326 10.77 7.07 -4.22
CA PHE A 326 9.66 6.66 -5.08
C PHE A 326 8.61 5.90 -4.25
N SER A 327 7.35 6.27 -4.40
CA SER A 327 6.24 5.54 -3.81
C SER A 327 5.22 5.12 -4.86
N GLY A 328 4.63 3.94 -4.67
CA GLY A 328 3.49 3.44 -5.45
C GLY A 328 2.15 4.00 -4.98
N TRP A 329 2.16 4.80 -3.92
CA TRP A 329 1.01 5.40 -3.26
C TRP A 329 1.36 6.78 -2.71
N ARG A 330 0.34 7.61 -2.50
CA ARG A 330 0.43 8.84 -1.70
C ARG A 330 -0.02 8.58 -0.27
N THR A 331 0.28 9.49 0.64
CA THR A 331 -0.17 9.41 2.04
C THR A 331 -1.03 10.60 2.44
N ARG A 332 -2.10 10.40 3.24
CA ARG A 332 -2.94 11.53 3.71
C ARG A 332 -2.25 12.35 4.80
N SER A 333 -1.64 11.68 5.77
CA SER A 333 -0.70 12.29 6.70
C SER A 333 0.67 11.68 6.43
N ALA A 334 1.68 12.52 6.31
CA ALA A 334 3.04 12.04 6.38
C ALA A 334 3.42 12.05 7.86
N VAL A 335 2.91 11.05 8.60
CA VAL A 335 3.26 10.84 10.01
C VAL A 335 4.78 10.75 10.07
N GLY A 336 5.42 11.79 10.63
CA GLY A 336 6.88 11.92 10.73
C GLY A 336 7.53 13.08 9.97
N LEU A 337 6.80 13.87 9.16
CA LEU A 337 7.41 15.04 8.47
C LEU A 337 7.69 16.24 9.37
N LEU A 338 7.01 16.38 10.51
CA LEU A 338 6.95 17.66 11.24
C LEU A 338 7.97 17.84 12.38
N GLY A 339 8.99 16.97 12.53
CA GLY A 339 9.93 17.17 13.65
C GLY A 339 11.26 16.42 13.62
N ILE A 340 11.71 15.96 12.46
CA ILE A 340 12.98 15.22 12.33
C ILE A 340 13.85 15.70 11.13
N ALA A 341 13.34 16.62 10.30
CA ALA A 341 14.14 17.26 9.25
C ALA A 341 14.81 18.53 9.79
#